data_AF-A0A9N9H6T8-F1
#
_entry.id   AF-A0A9N9H6T8-F1
#
_cell.length_a   1.000
_cell.length_b   1.000
_cell.length_c   1.000
_cell.angle_alpha   90.00
_cell.angle_beta   90.00
_cell.angle_gamma   90.00
#
_symmetry.space_group_name_H-M   'P 1'
#
loop_
_entity.id
_entity.type
_entity.pdbx_description
1 polymer ?
#
loop_
_entity_poly.entity_id
_entity_poly.type
_entity_poly.pdbx_seq_one_letter_code
_entity_poly.pdbx_strand_id
1 'polypeptide(L)'
;TPTTTAMSTVQEVIRDFFKKHSIWSLLPFLQYRKGVDSFTYDKAKEHRLYKSALELLSEDDEEARKCLFNYEDEKDSACVGLFWSSIMEKLCESQIKGVETNYDLTLATEVTQQMSTYVKSTTGRVAKRYSESFEQNSSKRLAKDSSEPVEDAANNPFLYDSNAIMMQTLDPALQQYA
;
A
#
# COMPACT_ATOMS: atom_id res chain seq x y z
N THR A 1 42.42 -31.97 14.00
CA THR A 1 42.35 -30.89 12.98
C THR A 1 40.95 -30.87 12.37
N PRO A 2 40.05 -29.99 12.83
CA PRO A 2 38.64 -29.96 12.38
C PRO A 2 38.38 -29.06 11.14
N THR A 3 39.31 -28.17 10.79
CA THR A 3 39.09 -27.13 9.75
C THR A 3 39.01 -27.70 8.33
N THR A 4 39.81 -28.72 8.00
CA THR A 4 39.87 -29.32 6.66
C THR A 4 38.58 -30.07 6.30
N THR A 5 37.96 -30.73 7.28
CA THR A 5 36.72 -31.51 7.07
C THR A 5 35.52 -30.60 6.78
N ALA A 6 35.41 -29.47 7.48
CA ALA A 6 34.30 -28.53 7.28
C ALA A 6 34.38 -27.81 5.92
N MET A 7 35.57 -27.46 5.45
CA MET A 7 35.76 -26.86 4.12
C MET A 7 35.32 -27.80 2.99
N SER A 8 35.70 -29.09 3.08
CA SER A 8 35.33 -30.11 2.10
C SER A 8 33.81 -30.29 2.00
N THR A 9 33.09 -30.31 3.14
CA THR A 9 31.61 -30.42 3.13
C THR A 9 30.94 -29.21 2.47
N VAL A 10 31.44 -27.99 2.71
CA VAL A 10 30.87 -26.78 2.10
C VAL A 10 31.09 -26.78 0.58
N GLN A 11 32.28 -27.15 0.11
CA GLN A 11 32.57 -27.26 -1.31
C GLN A 11 31.68 -28.31 -1.99
N GLU A 12 31.47 -29.49 -1.37
CA GLU A 12 30.57 -30.51 -1.91
C GLU A 12 29.13 -30.01 -2.06
N VAL A 13 28.59 -29.33 -1.05
CA VAL A 13 27.24 -28.76 -1.10
C VAL A 13 27.10 -27.74 -2.23
N ILE A 14 28.08 -26.83 -2.37
CA ILE A 14 28.07 -25.82 -3.44
C ILE A 14 28.19 -26.50 -4.81
N ARG A 15 29.07 -27.50 -4.95
CA ARG A 15 29.24 -28.26 -6.20
C ARG A 15 27.95 -28.98 -6.60
N ASP A 16 27.32 -29.67 -5.66
CA ASP A 16 26.08 -30.39 -5.90
C ASP A 16 24.96 -29.44 -6.32
N PHE A 17 24.93 -28.24 -5.75
CA PHE A 17 24.03 -27.18 -6.17
C PHE A 17 24.23 -26.79 -7.65
N PHE A 18 25.46 -26.51 -8.08
CA PHE A 18 25.75 -26.19 -9.49
C PHE A 18 25.38 -27.33 -10.45
N LYS A 19 25.68 -28.58 -10.07
CA LYS A 19 25.39 -29.76 -10.88
C LYS A 19 23.89 -30.04 -10.98
N LYS A 20 23.18 -30.05 -9.84
CA LYS A 20 21.74 -30.34 -9.78
C LYS A 20 20.91 -29.34 -10.57
N HIS A 21 21.28 -28.07 -10.50
CA HIS A 21 20.55 -27.00 -11.17
C HIS A 21 21.11 -26.66 -12.56
N SER A 22 22.25 -27.25 -12.96
CA SER A 22 22.93 -26.98 -14.24
C SER A 22 23.19 -25.49 -14.48
N ILE A 23 23.54 -24.77 -13.41
CA ILE A 23 23.67 -23.29 -13.39
C ILE A 23 25.12 -22.82 -13.45
N TRP A 24 25.97 -23.54 -14.19
CA TRP A 24 27.41 -23.26 -14.25
C TRP A 24 27.77 -21.88 -14.80
N SER A 25 26.84 -21.18 -15.45
CA SER A 25 27.04 -19.81 -15.93
C SER A 25 26.25 -18.78 -15.11
N LEU A 26 26.69 -17.52 -15.20
CA LEU A 26 26.18 -16.42 -14.39
C LEU A 26 24.69 -16.15 -14.63
N LEU A 27 24.22 -16.21 -15.88
CA LEU A 27 22.82 -15.92 -16.20
C LEU A 27 21.85 -16.95 -15.60
N PRO A 28 21.99 -18.28 -15.82
CA PRO A 28 21.20 -19.29 -15.13
C PRO A 28 21.27 -19.18 -13.61
N PHE A 29 22.46 -18.88 -13.05
CA PHE A 29 22.60 -18.64 -11.61
C PHE A 29 21.72 -17.47 -11.14
N LEU A 30 21.77 -16.34 -11.84
CA LEU A 30 20.94 -15.16 -11.54
C LEU A 30 19.45 -15.44 -11.71
N GLN A 31 19.06 -16.20 -12.73
CA GLN A 31 17.67 -16.62 -12.96
C GLN A 31 17.15 -17.49 -11.83
N TYR A 32 17.97 -18.44 -11.35
CA TYR A 32 17.65 -19.23 -10.17
C TYR A 32 17.51 -18.34 -8.93
N ARG A 33 18.54 -17.52 -8.66
CA ARG A 33 18.60 -16.64 -7.48
C ARG A 33 17.41 -15.70 -7.40
N LYS A 34 16.93 -15.17 -8.53
CA LYS A 34 15.73 -14.33 -8.61
C LYS A 34 14.47 -14.99 -8.01
N GLY A 35 14.38 -16.31 -8.03
CA GLY A 35 13.26 -17.07 -7.45
C GLY A 35 13.43 -17.41 -5.97
N VAL A 36 14.55 -17.02 -5.35
CA VAL A 36 14.86 -17.29 -3.94
C VAL A 36 14.61 -16.03 -3.11
N ASP A 37 13.96 -16.18 -1.96
CA ASP A 37 13.61 -15.04 -1.07
C ASP A 37 14.81 -14.21 -0.62
N SER A 38 16.00 -14.80 -0.57
CA SER A 38 17.25 -14.14 -0.19
C SER A 38 17.94 -13.39 -1.33
N PHE A 39 17.28 -13.18 -2.47
CA PHE A 39 17.81 -12.38 -3.57
C PHE A 39 17.99 -10.92 -3.16
N THR A 40 19.18 -10.36 -3.35
CA THR A 40 19.49 -9.03 -2.81
C THR A 40 19.08 -7.87 -3.71
N TYR A 41 18.68 -8.14 -4.95
CA TYR A 41 18.43 -7.14 -6.01
C TYR A 41 19.62 -6.18 -6.26
N ASP A 42 20.79 -6.53 -5.74
CA ASP A 42 22.03 -5.77 -5.84
C ASP A 42 22.97 -6.53 -6.76
N LYS A 43 23.21 -5.94 -7.94
CA LYS A 43 24.03 -6.53 -8.99
C LYS A 43 25.40 -6.96 -8.48
N ALA A 44 26.08 -6.10 -7.72
CA ALA A 44 27.44 -6.36 -7.27
C ALA A 44 27.48 -7.49 -6.23
N LYS A 45 26.48 -7.57 -5.34
CA LYS A 45 26.39 -8.64 -4.35
C LYS A 45 26.12 -10.00 -4.99
N GLU A 46 25.16 -10.09 -5.91
CA GLU A 46 24.83 -11.36 -6.56
C GLU A 46 25.99 -11.86 -7.46
N HIS A 47 26.66 -10.93 -8.14
CA HIS A 47 27.88 -11.22 -8.91
C HIS A 47 29.01 -11.74 -8.02
N ARG A 48 29.22 -11.11 -6.86
CA ARG A 48 30.23 -11.57 -5.87
C ARG A 48 29.89 -12.94 -5.32
N LEU A 49 28.63 -13.22 -5.00
CA LEU A 49 28.20 -14.53 -4.51
C LEU A 49 28.52 -15.64 -5.51
N TYR A 50 28.20 -15.42 -6.78
CA TYR A 50 28.55 -16.36 -7.86
C TYR A 50 30.07 -16.57 -7.95
N LYS A 51 30.84 -15.47 -8.04
CA LYS A 51 32.29 -15.54 -8.17
C LYS A 51 32.95 -16.26 -7.00
N SER A 52 32.57 -15.94 -5.77
CA SER A 52 33.11 -16.59 -4.58
C SER A 52 32.77 -18.08 -4.52
N ALA A 53 31.58 -18.48 -4.99
CA ALA A 53 31.22 -19.89 -5.08
C ALA A 53 32.10 -20.65 -6.09
N LEU A 54 32.41 -20.04 -7.24
CA LEU A 54 33.32 -20.61 -8.22
C LEU A 54 34.77 -20.67 -7.72
N GLU A 55 35.25 -19.61 -7.06
CA GLU A 55 36.60 -19.56 -6.46
C GLU A 55 36.81 -20.71 -5.48
N LEU A 56 35.82 -20.98 -4.61
CA LEU A 56 35.85 -22.10 -3.66
C LEU A 56 35.92 -23.47 -4.34
N LEU A 57 35.36 -23.62 -5.53
CA LEU A 57 35.34 -24.89 -6.27
C LEU A 57 36.52 -25.06 -7.23
N SER A 58 37.22 -23.97 -7.56
CA SER A 58 38.19 -23.91 -8.66
C SER A 58 39.41 -24.82 -8.48
N GLU A 59 39.77 -25.17 -7.25
CA GLU A 59 40.88 -26.09 -6.96
C GLU A 59 40.58 -27.51 -7.45
N ASP A 60 39.33 -27.98 -7.31
CA ASP A 60 38.96 -29.38 -7.52
C ASP A 60 38.03 -29.61 -8.72
N ASP A 61 37.42 -28.55 -9.27
CA ASP A 61 36.41 -28.66 -10.32
C ASP A 61 36.81 -27.85 -11.57
N GLU A 62 36.96 -28.56 -12.70
CA GLU A 62 37.38 -27.97 -13.97
C GLU A 62 36.30 -27.06 -14.57
N GLU A 63 35.02 -27.38 -14.39
CA GLU A 63 33.94 -26.53 -14.89
C GLU A 63 33.88 -25.22 -14.10
N ALA A 64 34.13 -25.28 -12.78
CA ALA A 64 34.26 -24.07 -11.97
C ALA A 64 35.39 -23.16 -12.46
N ARG A 65 36.56 -23.73 -12.77
CA ARG A 65 37.71 -23.00 -13.33
C ARG A 65 37.36 -22.34 -14.66
N LYS A 66 36.71 -23.08 -15.55
CA LYS A 66 36.30 -22.58 -16.87
C LYS A 66 35.30 -21.43 -16.75
N CYS A 67 34.30 -21.55 -15.89
CA CYS A 67 33.31 -20.49 -15.67
C CYS A 67 33.93 -19.27 -14.98
N LEU A 68 34.89 -19.47 -14.06
CA LEU A 68 35.63 -18.37 -13.44
C LEU A 68 36.51 -17.64 -14.46
N PHE A 69 37.14 -18.37 -15.39
CA PHE A 69 37.93 -17.78 -16.48
C PHE A 69 37.07 -16.92 -17.42
N ASN A 70 35.87 -17.39 -17.76
CA ASN A 70 34.92 -16.66 -18.63
C ASN A 70 34.08 -15.60 -17.89
N TYR A 71 34.28 -15.44 -16.58
CA TYR A 71 33.38 -14.64 -15.74
C TYR A 71 33.26 -13.18 -16.21
N GLU A 72 34.38 -12.52 -16.56
CA GLU A 72 34.33 -11.11 -16.97
C GLU A 72 33.55 -10.94 -18.28
N ASP A 73 33.70 -11.86 -19.23
CA ASP A 73 32.94 -11.87 -20.48
C ASP A 73 31.44 -12.12 -20.24
N GLU A 74 31.10 -13.05 -19.34
CA GLU A 74 29.71 -13.32 -18.98
C GLU A 74 29.06 -12.13 -18.25
N LYS A 75 29.80 -11.52 -17.32
CA LYS A 75 29.34 -10.40 -16.48
C LYS A 75 28.92 -9.19 -17.31
N ASP A 76 29.66 -8.94 -18.38
CA ASP A 76 29.44 -7.81 -19.30
C ASP A 76 28.64 -8.22 -20.55
N SER A 77 28.17 -9.48 -20.61
CA SER A 77 27.35 -9.96 -21.72
C SER A 77 25.99 -9.24 -21.81
N ALA A 78 25.50 -9.10 -23.04
CA ALA A 78 24.20 -8.48 -23.31
C ALA A 78 23.05 -9.17 -22.58
N CYS A 79 23.07 -10.50 -22.46
CA CYS A 79 22.02 -11.25 -21.77
C CYS A 79 21.97 -10.95 -20.27
N VAL A 80 23.14 -10.84 -19.61
CA VAL A 80 23.21 -10.44 -18.19
C VAL A 80 22.81 -8.97 -18.03
N GLY A 81 23.17 -8.10 -18.98
CA GLY A 81 22.68 -6.73 -19.05
C GLY A 81 21.15 -6.65 -19.09
N LEU A 82 20.53 -7.35 -20.04
CA LEU A 82 19.07 -7.41 -20.21
C LEU A 82 18.37 -7.96 -18.97
N PHE A 83 18.95 -8.97 -18.31
CA PHE A 83 18.42 -9.49 -17.04
C PHE A 83 18.33 -8.37 -15.99
N TRP A 84 19.41 -7.61 -15.78
CA TRP A 84 19.43 -6.52 -14.80
C TRP A 84 18.54 -5.35 -15.19
N SER A 85 18.47 -5.01 -16.48
CA SER A 85 17.52 -4.01 -16.98
C SER A 85 16.08 -4.39 -16.65
N SER A 86 15.69 -5.65 -16.87
CA SER A 86 14.34 -6.14 -16.53
C SER A 86 14.06 -6.10 -15.03
N ILE A 87 15.05 -6.36 -14.17
CA ILE A 87 14.90 -6.21 -12.72
C ILE A 87 14.65 -4.74 -12.34
N MET A 88 15.44 -3.82 -12.90
CA MET A 88 15.35 -2.40 -12.60
C MET A 88 14.04 -1.80 -13.11
N GLU A 89 13.57 -2.21 -14.28
CA GLU A 89 12.26 -1.84 -14.83
C GLU A 89 11.14 -2.19 -13.85
N LYS A 90 11.09 -3.45 -13.38
CA LYS A 90 10.07 -3.90 -12.42
C LYS A 90 10.12 -3.15 -11.09
N LEU A 91 11.32 -2.85 -10.59
CA LEU A 91 11.50 -2.08 -9.36
C LEU A 91 10.98 -0.65 -9.53
N CYS A 92 11.30 -0.01 -10.65
CA CYS A 92 10.84 1.33 -10.99
C CYS A 92 9.31 1.37 -11.13
N GLU A 93 8.72 0.43 -11.88
CA GLU A 93 7.26 0.30 -12.03
C GLU A 93 6.56 0.16 -10.67
N SER A 94 7.10 -0.65 -9.77
CA SER A 94 6.55 -0.82 -8.42
C SER A 94 6.64 0.46 -7.59
N GLN A 95 7.73 1.21 -7.71
CA GLN A 95 7.90 2.49 -7.01
C GLN A 95 6.93 3.55 -7.54
N ILE A 96 6.76 3.63 -8.86
CA ILE A 96 5.81 4.56 -9.51
C ILE A 96 4.38 4.28 -9.01
N LYS A 97 3.93 3.02 -9.07
CA LYS A 97 2.61 2.62 -8.57
C LYS A 97 2.43 2.94 -7.08
N GLY A 98 3.49 2.76 -6.28
CA GLY A 98 3.48 3.11 -4.86
C GLY A 98 3.29 4.62 -4.63
N VAL A 99 3.91 5.46 -5.46
CA VAL A 99 3.74 6.93 -5.39
C VAL A 99 2.34 7.34 -5.84
N GLU A 100 1.85 6.78 -6.94
CA GLU A 100 0.49 7.06 -7.46
C GLU A 100 -0.58 6.75 -6.42
N THR A 101 -0.53 5.55 -5.84
CA THR A 101 -1.49 5.13 -4.80
C THR A 101 -1.43 6.01 -3.55
N ASN A 102 -0.25 6.46 -3.14
CA ASN A 102 -0.09 7.38 -2.01
C ASN A 102 -0.66 8.78 -2.33
N TYR A 103 -0.44 9.26 -3.55
CA TYR A 103 -1.00 10.53 -4.00
C TYR A 103 -2.53 10.51 -3.97
N ASP A 104 -3.14 9.46 -4.53
CA ASP A 104 -4.60 9.27 -4.53
C ASP A 104 -5.17 9.22 -3.10
N LEU A 105 -4.49 8.50 -2.20
CA LEU A 105 -4.88 8.41 -0.80
C LEU A 105 -4.81 9.76 -0.09
N THR A 106 -3.74 10.53 -0.33
CA THR A 106 -3.55 11.86 0.25
C THR A 106 -4.64 12.81 -0.22
N LEU A 107 -4.92 12.82 -1.53
CA LEU A 107 -5.96 13.65 -2.13
C LEU A 107 -7.35 13.30 -1.56
N ALA A 108 -7.68 12.01 -1.48
CA ALA A 108 -8.96 11.56 -0.90
C ALA A 108 -9.10 11.98 0.57
N THR A 109 -8.02 11.88 1.35
CA THR A 109 -8.00 12.30 2.76
C THR A 109 -8.21 13.79 2.90
N GLU A 110 -7.53 14.60 2.09
CA GLU A 110 -7.66 16.06 2.13
C GLU A 110 -9.07 16.51 1.74
N VAL A 111 -9.63 15.96 0.65
CA VAL A 111 -11.00 16.27 0.22
C VAL A 111 -12.01 15.89 1.30
N THR A 112 -11.84 14.71 1.91
CA THR A 112 -12.72 14.25 3.01
C THR A 112 -12.64 15.20 4.21
N GLN A 113 -11.44 15.64 4.58
CA GLN A 113 -11.22 16.56 5.68
C GLN A 113 -11.85 17.94 5.42
N GLN A 114 -11.69 18.47 4.20
CA GLN A 114 -12.28 19.74 3.79
C GLN A 114 -13.82 19.64 3.80
N MET A 115 -14.38 18.57 3.24
CA MET A 115 -15.83 18.34 3.22
C MET A 115 -16.40 18.22 4.64
N SER A 116 -15.76 17.44 5.51
CA SER A 116 -16.15 17.29 6.92
C SER A 116 -16.17 18.64 7.65
N THR A 117 -15.14 19.46 7.42
CA THR A 117 -15.05 20.81 8.00
C THR A 117 -16.17 21.71 7.50
N TYR A 118 -16.45 21.69 6.19
CA TYR A 118 -17.53 22.46 5.57
C TYR A 118 -18.90 22.05 6.11
N VAL A 119 -19.20 20.76 6.14
CA VAL A 119 -20.46 20.21 6.66
C VAL A 119 -20.63 20.58 8.13
N LYS A 120 -19.61 20.38 8.97
CA LYS A 120 -19.66 20.75 10.39
C LYS A 120 -19.95 22.24 10.59
N SER A 121 -19.30 23.10 9.82
CA SER A 121 -19.49 24.56 9.88
C SER A 121 -20.88 25.00 9.41
N THR A 122 -21.38 24.42 8.31
CA THR A 122 -22.71 24.74 7.77
C THR A 122 -23.83 24.22 8.66
N THR A 123 -23.78 22.96 9.09
CA THR A 123 -24.74 22.38 10.03
C THR A 123 -24.74 23.13 11.36
N GLY A 124 -23.57 23.49 11.89
CA GLY A 124 -23.47 24.30 13.10
C GLY A 124 -24.13 25.68 12.96
N ARG A 125 -23.95 26.35 11.81
CA ARG A 125 -24.63 27.63 11.52
C ARG A 125 -26.14 27.47 11.42
N VAL A 126 -26.63 26.42 10.78
CA VAL A 126 -28.08 26.16 10.65
C VAL A 126 -28.69 25.84 12.00
N ALA A 127 -28.07 24.96 12.78
CA ALA A 127 -28.52 24.61 14.12
C ALA A 127 -28.58 25.84 15.03
N LYS A 128 -27.54 26.69 15.00
CA LYS A 128 -27.51 27.95 15.74
C LYS A 128 -28.67 28.87 15.38
N ARG A 129 -28.93 29.09 14.08
CA ARG A 129 -30.08 29.91 13.62
C ARG A 129 -31.41 29.33 14.09
N TYR A 130 -31.56 28.01 14.09
CA TYR A 130 -32.77 27.35 14.56
C TYR A 130 -32.99 27.58 16.07
N SER A 131 -31.95 27.39 16.88
CA SER A 131 -31.99 27.67 18.33
C SER A 131 -32.28 29.14 18.62
N GLU A 132 -31.60 30.08 17.96
CA GLU A 132 -31.84 31.53 18.14
C GLU A 132 -33.28 31.93 17.77
N SER A 133 -33.84 31.34 16.71
CA SER A 133 -35.23 31.58 16.33
C SER A 133 -36.22 31.01 17.36
N PHE A 134 -35.92 29.85 17.93
CA PHE A 134 -36.72 29.25 18.99
C PHE A 134 -36.73 30.11 20.26
N GLU A 135 -35.57 30.59 20.71
CA GLU A 135 -35.43 31.47 21.88
C GLU A 135 -36.12 32.84 21.70
N GLN A 136 -36.07 33.41 20.49
CA GLN A 136 -36.80 34.65 20.19
C GLN A 136 -38.33 34.45 20.19
N ASN A 137 -38.79 33.28 19.72
CA ASN A 137 -40.21 32.94 19.71
C ASN A 137 -40.75 32.59 21.11
N SER A 138 -39.95 31.96 21.97
CA SER A 138 -40.30 31.70 23.37
C SER A 138 -40.40 33.01 24.16
N SER A 139 -39.44 33.91 24.00
CA SER A 139 -39.40 35.23 24.65
C SER A 139 -40.57 36.13 24.26
N LYS A 140 -41.01 36.08 22.99
CA LYS A 140 -42.21 36.80 22.50
C LYS A 140 -43.52 36.24 23.07
N ARG A 141 -43.59 34.93 23.37
CA ARG A 141 -44.78 34.33 24.01
C ARG A 141 -44.85 34.69 25.50
N LEU A 142 -43.72 34.68 26.21
CA LEU A 142 -43.62 35.12 27.61
C LEU A 142 -43.96 36.62 27.80
N ALA A 143 -43.61 37.48 26.83
CA ALA A 143 -43.97 38.89 26.88
C ALA A 143 -45.46 39.16 26.59
N LYS A 144 -46.17 38.21 25.97
CA LYS A 144 -47.58 38.36 25.61
C LYS A 144 -48.55 37.87 26.70
N ASP A 145 -48.05 37.10 27.67
CA ASP A 145 -48.85 36.53 28.77
C ASP A 145 -49.04 37.48 29.97
N SER A 146 -48.39 38.66 29.95
CA SER A 146 -48.51 39.68 31.01
C SER A 146 -49.49 40.81 30.68
N SER A 147 -50.29 40.68 29.63
CA SER A 147 -51.29 41.69 29.25
C SER A 147 -52.61 41.04 28.79
N GLU A 148 -53.52 40.90 29.75
CA GLU A 148 -55.01 40.86 29.62
C GLU A 148 -55.73 39.53 29.32
N PRO A 149 -57.03 39.43 29.72
CA PRO A 149 -57.58 38.29 30.45
C PRO A 149 -58.24 37.20 29.58
N VAL A 150 -58.46 36.07 30.26
CA VAL A 150 -59.25 34.87 29.91
C VAL A 150 -60.50 35.21 29.09
N GLU A 151 -60.65 34.63 27.89
CA GLU A 151 -61.90 33.99 27.43
C GLU A 151 -61.63 32.87 26.38
N ASP A 152 -62.30 31.75 26.65
CA ASP A 152 -62.77 30.65 25.81
C ASP A 152 -61.83 29.69 25.05
N ALA A 153 -61.88 28.46 25.57
CA ALA A 153 -61.46 27.22 24.96
C ALA A 153 -62.39 26.81 23.81
N ALA A 154 -61.84 26.64 22.61
CA ALA A 154 -62.22 25.57 21.68
C ALA A 154 -61.23 25.51 20.50
N ASN A 155 -60.94 24.29 20.06
CA ASN A 155 -60.27 23.91 18.81
C ASN A 155 -58.75 24.09 18.71
N ASN A 156 -58.06 23.14 19.32
CA ASN A 156 -56.94 22.49 18.64
C ASN A 156 -57.52 21.35 17.78
N PRO A 157 -57.09 21.17 16.51
CA PRO A 157 -56.48 19.88 16.21
C PRO A 157 -55.51 19.95 15.02
N PHE A 158 -54.21 20.17 15.23
CA PHE A 158 -53.20 19.68 14.27
C PHE A 158 -51.90 19.34 15.01
N LEU A 159 -51.96 18.24 15.78
CA LEU A 159 -50.80 17.41 16.07
C LEU A 159 -50.50 16.60 14.80
N TYR A 160 -49.51 17.03 14.02
CA TYR A 160 -48.81 16.12 13.11
C TYR A 160 -47.38 15.94 13.58
N ASP A 161 -47.12 14.66 13.81
CA ASP A 161 -45.90 14.00 14.22
C ASP A 161 -44.72 14.39 13.31
N SER A 162 -43.67 14.99 13.88
CA SER A 162 -42.52 15.53 13.15
C SER A 162 -41.49 14.46 12.74
N ASN A 163 -41.82 13.17 12.88
CA ASN A 163 -40.90 12.07 12.54
C ASN A 163 -41.06 11.51 11.11
N ALA A 164 -41.95 12.06 10.27
CA ALA A 164 -42.20 11.52 8.93
C ALA A 164 -41.38 12.17 7.79
N ILE A 165 -40.61 13.23 8.05
CA ILE A 165 -39.86 13.98 7.01
C ILE A 165 -38.35 13.80 7.16
N MET A 166 -37.90 12.57 7.42
CA MET A 166 -36.46 12.23 7.41
C MET A 166 -36.14 10.95 6.63
N MET A 167 -37.07 10.47 5.79
CA MET A 167 -36.91 9.22 5.01
C MET A 167 -37.34 9.39 3.54
N GLN A 168 -37.03 10.52 2.89
CA GLN A 168 -37.31 10.70 1.46
C GLN A 168 -36.15 11.26 0.62
N THR A 169 -34.91 11.13 1.08
CA THR A 169 -33.74 11.35 0.21
C THR A 169 -32.70 10.26 0.47
N LEU A 170 -33.08 9.01 0.24
CA LEU A 170 -32.13 7.93 -0.01
C LEU A 170 -31.94 7.81 -1.51
N ASP A 171 -30.69 8.00 -1.93
CA ASP A 171 -30.21 7.77 -3.29
C ASP A 171 -30.42 6.29 -3.67
N PRO A 172 -31.07 5.97 -4.81
CA PRO A 172 -31.26 4.59 -5.27
C PRO A 172 -29.97 3.76 -5.42
N ALA A 173 -28.79 4.41 -5.47
CA ALA A 173 -27.52 3.73 -5.66
C ALA A 173 -27.00 2.94 -4.44
N LEU A 174 -27.58 3.10 -3.24
CA LEU A 174 -27.10 2.46 -2.00
C LEU A 174 -27.85 1.18 -1.59
N GLN A 175 -28.74 0.65 -2.42
CA GLN A 175 -29.50 -0.57 -2.10
C GLN A 175 -28.79 -1.91 -2.38
N GLN A 176 -27.55 -1.91 -2.90
CA GLN A 176 -26.85 -3.16 -3.27
C GLN A 176 -25.84 -3.69 -2.23
N TYR A 177 -25.76 -3.10 -1.04
CA TYR A 177 -24.84 -3.55 0.01
C TYR A 177 -25.48 -3.70 1.40
N ALA A 178 -26.77 -4.02 1.47
CA ALA A 178 -27.43 -4.44 2.72
C ALA A 178 -27.88 -5.90 2.64
#